data_AF-A0A9W4DRD9-F1
#
_entry.id   AF-A0A9W4DRD9-F1
#
_cell.length_a   1.000
_cell.length_b   1.000
_cell.length_c   1.000
_cell.angle_alpha   90.00
_cell.angle_beta   90.00
_cell.angle_gamma   90.00
#
_symmetry.space_group_name_H-M   'P 1'
#
loop_
_entity.id
_entity.type
_entity.pdbx_description
1 polymer ?
#
loop_
_entity_poly.entity_id
_entity_poly.type
_entity_poly.pdbx_seq_one_letter_code
_entity_poly.pdbx_strand_id
1 'polypeptide(L)'
;MAGVEVPGPEADWETAPEYQGGKRNPAFQRSLWEFATSSFRLVAGLSPSLDVLAARLRLNVERSWEDLGWVDAAMFSIQKFHFALSRLEGGPAPDVFVWVSRDHADVDAALDVLLDALGIGREALTFVGDIETGFVDMRDSHGT
;
A
#
# COMPACT_ATOMS: atom_id res chain seq x y z
N MET A 1 -10.42 -38.41 20.43
CA MET A 1 -10.28 -36.99 20.82
C MET A 1 -11.55 -36.28 20.37
N ALA A 2 -12.44 -35.92 21.28
CA ALA A 2 -13.57 -35.07 20.92
C ALA A 2 -13.04 -33.63 20.82
N GLY A 3 -13.24 -32.98 19.68
CA GLY A 3 -12.86 -31.58 19.49
C GLY A 3 -13.71 -30.66 20.35
N VAL A 4 -13.15 -29.53 20.78
CA VAL A 4 -13.92 -28.47 21.44
C VAL A 4 -14.89 -27.88 20.41
N GLU A 5 -16.19 -27.86 20.72
CA GLU A 5 -17.20 -27.21 19.88
C GLU A 5 -17.18 -25.69 20.11
N VAL A 6 -17.12 -24.93 19.01
CA VAL A 6 -17.18 -23.46 19.03
C VAL A 6 -18.62 -23.05 18.69
N PRO A 7 -19.29 -22.22 19.53
CA PRO A 7 -20.63 -21.75 19.23
C PRO A 7 -20.65 -20.90 17.96
N GLY A 8 -21.75 -20.96 17.21
CA GLY A 8 -21.98 -20.06 16.07
C GLY A 8 -22.16 -18.60 16.51
N PRO A 9 -22.08 -17.65 15.56
CA PRO A 9 -22.22 -16.23 15.86
C PRO A 9 -23.65 -15.88 16.31
N GLU A 10 -23.75 -14.88 17.19
CA GLU A 10 -25.00 -14.31 17.65
C GLU A 10 -25.72 -13.63 16.47
N ALA A 11 -27.05 -13.74 16.44
CA ALA A 11 -27.87 -13.31 15.31
C ALA A 11 -27.86 -11.78 15.07
N ASP A 12 -27.44 -11.00 16.05
CA ASP A 12 -27.36 -9.55 16.01
C ASP A 12 -25.94 -9.02 15.73
N TRP A 13 -24.94 -9.90 15.56
CA TRP A 13 -23.60 -9.51 15.15
C TRP A 13 -23.58 -9.04 13.69
N GLU A 14 -22.99 -7.87 13.46
CA GLU A 14 -22.70 -7.36 12.12
C GLU A 14 -21.47 -8.06 11.54
N THR A 15 -21.24 -7.94 10.23
CA THR A 15 -20.04 -8.53 9.63
C THR A 15 -18.80 -7.79 10.12
N ALA A 16 -17.73 -8.53 10.46
CA ALA A 16 -16.52 -7.94 11.05
C ALA A 16 -15.83 -6.82 10.24
N PRO A 17 -15.87 -6.77 8.89
CA PRO A 17 -15.26 -5.69 8.12
C PRO A 17 -16.15 -4.43 7.99
N GLU A 18 -17.41 -4.45 8.44
CA GLU A 18 -18.31 -3.29 8.32
C GLU A 18 -18.24 -2.35 9.54
N TYR A 19 -18.61 -1.09 9.34
CA TYR A 19 -18.71 -0.08 10.40
C TYR A 19 -19.80 -0.46 11.42
N GLN A 20 -19.37 -0.82 12.64
CA GLN A 20 -20.18 -1.42 13.73
C GLN A 20 -21.06 -0.39 14.49
N GLY A 21 -21.81 0.45 13.78
CA GLY A 21 -22.53 1.64 14.25
C GLY A 21 -23.62 1.47 15.32
N GLY A 22 -23.57 0.42 16.14
CA GLY A 22 -24.43 0.26 17.31
C GLY A 22 -24.55 -1.17 17.82
N LYS A 23 -24.16 -2.20 17.07
CA LYS A 23 -24.15 -3.60 17.49
C LYS A 23 -22.76 -4.18 17.22
N ARG A 24 -22.13 -4.72 18.27
CA ARG A 24 -20.72 -5.13 18.18
C ARG A 24 -20.61 -6.61 17.94
N ASN A 25 -20.19 -6.96 16.72
CA ASN A 25 -19.27 -8.06 16.60
C ASN A 25 -18.04 -7.75 17.48
N PRO A 26 -17.59 -8.64 18.38
CA PRO A 26 -16.40 -8.39 19.20
C PRO A 26 -15.13 -8.25 18.35
N ALA A 27 -15.14 -8.73 17.11
CA ALA A 27 -14.06 -8.57 16.16
C ALA A 27 -14.34 -7.42 15.18
N PHE A 28 -13.33 -6.57 15.00
CA PHE A 28 -13.23 -5.67 13.86
C PHE A 28 -12.14 -6.20 12.93
N GLN A 29 -12.51 -6.57 11.71
CA GLN A 29 -11.60 -7.19 10.76
C GLN A 29 -11.06 -6.14 9.80
N ARG A 30 -9.72 -6.06 9.74
CA ARG A 30 -8.98 -5.32 8.71
C ARG A 30 -8.30 -6.33 7.81
N SER A 31 -8.01 -5.96 6.56
CA SER A 31 -7.14 -6.78 5.73
C SER A 31 -5.70 -6.73 6.24
N LEU A 32 -4.87 -7.70 5.82
CA LEU A 32 -3.44 -7.67 6.13
C LEU A 32 -2.75 -6.43 5.54
N TRP A 33 -3.20 -5.99 4.35
CA TRP A 33 -2.72 -4.77 3.72
C TRP A 33 -3.02 -3.54 4.59
N GLU A 34 -4.28 -3.34 4.94
CA GLU A 34 -4.75 -2.18 5.71
C GLU A 34 -4.14 -2.12 7.12
N PHE A 35 -3.88 -3.29 7.71
CA PHE A 35 -3.15 -3.40 8.96
C PHE A 35 -1.67 -3.04 8.78
N ALA A 36 -0.99 -3.61 7.78
CA ALA A 36 0.44 -3.39 7.55
C ALA A 36 0.77 -1.94 7.18
N THR A 37 -0.01 -1.32 6.29
CA THR A 37 0.24 0.05 5.81
C THR A 37 0.06 1.11 6.87
N SER A 38 -0.55 0.80 8.01
CA SER A 38 -0.56 1.71 9.17
C SER A 38 0.85 2.13 9.61
N SER A 39 1.85 1.27 9.38
CA SER A 39 3.26 1.52 9.70
C SER A 39 4.04 2.16 8.55
N PHE A 40 3.38 2.46 7.43
CA PHE A 40 3.97 3.06 6.25
C PHE A 40 3.35 4.44 5.98
N ARG A 41 4.04 5.23 5.16
CA ARG A 41 3.53 6.48 4.59
C ARG A 41 3.69 6.44 3.08
N LEU A 42 2.68 6.94 2.38
CA LEU A 42 2.75 7.20 0.95
C LEU A 42 3.77 8.32 0.71
N VAL A 43 4.70 8.11 -0.20
CA VAL A 43 5.79 9.07 -0.48
C VAL A 43 5.88 9.47 -1.95
N ALA A 44 5.37 8.64 -2.86
CA ALA A 44 5.46 8.91 -4.30
C ALA A 44 4.46 8.08 -5.10
N GLY A 45 4.26 8.49 -6.37
CA GLY A 45 3.63 7.70 -7.41
C GLY A 45 4.65 7.35 -8.50
N LEU A 46 4.53 6.15 -9.07
CA LEU A 46 5.32 5.66 -10.20
C LEU A 46 4.43 5.41 -11.41
N SER A 47 4.87 5.87 -12.58
CA SER A 47 4.15 5.68 -13.84
C SER A 47 4.18 4.24 -14.42
N PRO A 48 5.23 3.42 -14.24
CA PRO A 48 5.19 2.03 -14.71
C PRO A 48 4.19 1.18 -13.93
N SER A 49 3.62 0.16 -14.59
CA SER A 49 2.65 -0.73 -13.94
C SER A 49 3.29 -1.60 -12.86
N LEU A 50 2.47 -1.99 -11.86
CA LEU A 50 2.91 -2.82 -10.75
C LEU A 50 3.50 -4.15 -11.24
N ASP A 51 2.92 -4.77 -12.27
CA ASP A 51 3.41 -6.01 -12.85
C ASP A 51 4.84 -5.89 -13.40
N VAL A 52 5.17 -4.77 -14.06
CA VAL A 52 6.52 -4.53 -14.61
C VAL A 52 7.53 -4.32 -13.48
N LEU A 53 7.17 -3.53 -12.47
CA LEU A 53 8.01 -3.29 -11.29
C LEU A 53 8.24 -4.58 -10.50
N ALA A 54 7.19 -5.36 -10.27
CA ALA A 54 7.25 -6.64 -9.58
C ALA A 54 8.10 -7.65 -10.36
N ALA A 55 7.93 -7.75 -11.68
CA ALA A 55 8.74 -8.64 -12.52
C ALA A 55 10.23 -8.27 -12.47
N ARG A 56 10.56 -6.96 -12.50
CA ARG A 56 11.95 -6.46 -12.42
C ARG A 56 12.66 -6.93 -11.15
N LEU A 57 11.97 -6.88 -10.01
CA LEU A 57 12.50 -7.25 -8.69
C LEU A 57 12.14 -8.69 -8.27
N ARG A 58 11.44 -9.45 -9.13
CA ARG A 58 10.91 -10.81 -8.85
C ARG A 58 10.05 -10.87 -7.59
N LEU A 59 9.18 -9.88 -7.41
CA LEU A 59 8.26 -9.80 -6.29
C LEU A 59 7.00 -10.63 -6.55
N ASN A 60 6.43 -11.16 -5.48
CA ASN A 60 5.08 -11.71 -5.50
C ASN A 60 4.10 -10.57 -5.20
N VAL A 61 3.12 -10.39 -6.08
CA VAL A 61 2.02 -9.44 -5.85
C VAL A 61 0.89 -10.17 -5.13
N GLU A 62 0.48 -9.61 -4.00
CA GLU A 62 -0.62 -10.10 -3.19
C GLU A 62 -1.86 -9.25 -3.46
N ARG A 63 -3.01 -9.91 -3.65
CA ARG A 63 -4.30 -9.23 -3.75
C ARG A 63 -4.95 -9.15 -2.38
N SER A 64 -5.27 -7.94 -1.96
CA SER A 64 -5.91 -7.62 -0.69
C SER A 64 -7.03 -6.60 -0.89
N TRP A 65 -7.60 -6.08 0.20
CA TRP A 65 -8.65 -5.07 0.14
C TRP A 65 -8.42 -4.00 1.21
N GLU A 66 -9.03 -2.84 1.03
CA GLU A 66 -9.17 -1.79 2.03
C GLU A 66 -10.56 -1.16 1.88
N ASP A 67 -10.92 -0.20 2.74
CA ASP A 67 -12.21 0.49 2.67
C ASP A 67 -12.57 1.02 1.26
N LEU A 68 -11.57 1.41 0.46
CA LEU A 68 -11.76 1.97 -0.88
C LEU A 68 -11.89 0.91 -1.99
N GLY A 69 -11.61 -0.37 -1.71
CA GLY A 69 -11.74 -1.46 -2.68
C GLY A 69 -10.58 -2.46 -2.66
N TRP A 70 -10.43 -3.20 -3.77
CA TRP A 70 -9.36 -4.17 -3.93
C TRP A 70 -8.02 -3.47 -4.20
N VAL A 71 -6.96 -4.02 -3.63
CA VAL A 71 -5.59 -3.52 -3.77
C VAL A 71 -4.69 -4.67 -4.15
N ASP A 72 -3.90 -4.46 -5.20
CA ASP A 72 -2.74 -5.30 -5.47
C ASP A 72 -1.51 -4.64 -4.85
N ALA A 73 -0.75 -5.40 -4.06
CA ALA A 73 0.40 -4.86 -3.36
C ALA A 73 1.58 -5.84 -3.29
N ALA A 74 2.78 -5.29 -3.18
CA ALA A 74 4.00 -6.05 -2.89
C ALA A 74 4.81 -5.32 -1.82
N MET A 75 5.08 -5.99 -0.70
CA MET A 75 5.91 -5.49 0.39
C MET A 75 7.29 -6.15 0.33
N PHE A 76 8.35 -5.36 0.48
CA PHE A 76 9.72 -5.84 0.38
C PHE A 76 10.70 -4.88 1.07
N SER A 77 11.98 -5.26 1.08
CA SER A 77 13.04 -4.41 1.58
C SER A 77 14.20 -4.35 0.59
N ILE A 78 14.86 -3.20 0.55
CA ILE A 78 16.11 -3.01 -0.18
C ILE A 78 17.08 -2.34 0.78
N GLN A 79 18.23 -2.97 1.02
CA GLN A 79 19.17 -2.56 2.05
C GLN A 79 18.48 -2.47 3.42
N LYS A 80 18.48 -1.28 4.04
CA LYS A 80 17.84 -1.00 5.33
C LYS A 80 16.42 -0.48 5.22
N PHE A 81 15.92 -0.21 4.01
CA PHE A 81 14.65 0.45 3.78
C PHE A 81 13.53 -0.57 3.51
N HIS A 82 12.37 -0.33 4.11
CA HIS A 82 11.15 -1.10 3.89
C HIS A 82 10.19 -0.35 2.98
N PHE A 83 9.73 -1.04 1.93
CA PHE A 83 8.83 -0.50 0.92
C PHE A 83 7.56 -1.33 0.81
N ALA A 84 6.48 -0.65 0.40
CA ALA A 84 5.37 -1.31 -0.26
C ALA A 84 5.07 -0.60 -1.57
N LEU A 85 4.77 -1.38 -2.61
CA LEU A 85 4.18 -0.89 -3.83
C LEU A 85 2.71 -1.31 -3.85
N SER A 86 1.80 -0.40 -4.21
CA SER A 86 0.39 -0.77 -4.33
C SER A 86 -0.32 -0.10 -5.49
N ARG A 87 -1.41 -0.74 -5.91
CA ARG A 87 -2.32 -0.25 -6.94
C ARG A 87 -3.76 -0.51 -6.48
N LEU A 88 -4.54 0.56 -6.36
CA LEU A 88 -5.97 0.48 -6.03
C LEU A 88 -6.78 0.18 -7.30
N GLU A 89 -7.69 -0.79 -7.23
CA GLU A 89 -8.60 -1.10 -8.32
C GLU A 89 -9.60 0.07 -8.53
N GLY A 90 -9.72 0.55 -9.77
CA GLY A 90 -10.65 1.65 -10.11
C GLY A 90 -10.16 3.06 -9.79
N GLY A 91 -8.91 3.23 -9.33
CA GLY A 91 -8.30 4.55 -9.11
C GLY A 91 -8.14 5.37 -10.41
N PRO A 92 -8.27 6.71 -10.34
CA PRO A 92 -7.97 7.58 -11.47
C PRO A 92 -6.45 7.63 -11.70
N ALA A 93 -6.02 7.28 -12.91
CA ALA A 93 -4.62 7.18 -13.39
C ALA A 93 -3.86 5.90 -12.94
N PRO A 94 -2.98 5.34 -13.79
CA PRO A 94 -2.39 4.01 -13.59
C PRO A 94 -1.24 3.97 -12.56
N ASP A 95 -1.15 4.97 -11.69
CA ASP A 95 0.03 5.21 -10.86
C ASP A 95 0.15 4.16 -9.76
N VAL A 96 1.34 3.55 -9.66
CA VAL A 96 1.69 2.67 -8.55
C VAL A 96 2.13 3.55 -7.39
N PHE A 97 1.49 3.38 -6.25
CA PHE A 97 1.83 4.09 -5.03
C PHE A 97 3.04 3.47 -4.35
N VAL A 98 4.01 4.31 -4.00
CA VAL A 98 5.20 3.94 -3.25
C VAL A 98 5.03 4.32 -1.80
N TRP A 99 5.12 3.34 -0.93
CA TRP A 99 5.03 3.49 0.51
C TRP A 99 6.37 3.18 1.14
N VAL A 100 6.79 3.99 2.11
CA VAL A 100 8.02 3.79 2.88
C VAL A 100 7.65 3.64 4.35
N SER A 101 8.31 2.74 5.07
CA SER A 101 8.11 2.59 6.52
C SER A 101 8.34 3.92 7.23
N ARG A 102 7.45 4.23 8.19
CA ARG A 102 7.53 5.44 9.02
C ARG A 102 8.79 5.50 9.88
N ASP A 103 9.47 4.37 10.10
CA ASP A 103 10.72 4.31 10.84
C ASP A 103 11.91 4.97 10.09
N HIS A 104 11.76 5.27 8.80
CA HIS A 104 12.80 5.89 7.99
C HIS A 104 12.51 7.37 7.75
N ALA A 105 13.27 8.25 8.42
CA ALA A 105 13.13 9.70 8.24
C ALA A 105 13.54 10.20 6.83
N ASP A 106 14.56 9.60 6.23
CA ASP A 106 15.14 10.01 4.96
C ASP A 106 14.42 9.36 3.76
N VAL A 107 13.36 10.01 3.29
CA VAL A 107 12.52 9.55 2.16
C VAL A 107 13.28 9.63 0.84
N ASP A 108 14.03 10.71 0.62
CA ASP A 108 14.75 10.92 -0.63
C ASP A 108 15.79 9.83 -0.86
N ALA A 109 16.56 9.47 0.19
CA ALA A 109 17.50 8.36 0.09
C ALA A 109 16.80 7.01 -0.15
N ALA A 110 15.62 6.80 0.45
CA ALA A 110 14.85 5.58 0.21
C ALA A 110 14.36 5.50 -1.24
N LEU A 111 13.84 6.61 -1.79
CA LEU A 111 13.41 6.70 -3.18
C LEU A 111 14.57 6.49 -4.15
N ASP A 112 15.73 7.10 -3.91
CA ASP A 112 16.91 6.91 -4.77
C ASP A 112 17.36 5.44 -4.79
N VAL A 113 17.35 4.75 -3.64
CA VAL A 113 17.66 3.31 -3.57
C VAL A 113 16.64 2.46 -4.34
N LEU A 114 15.35 2.79 -4.25
CA LEU A 114 14.31 2.09 -4.98
C LEU A 114 14.46 2.27 -6.49
N LEU A 115 14.66 3.51 -6.95
CA LEU A 115 14.81 3.85 -8.36
C LEU A 115 16.06 3.20 -8.97
N ASP A 116 17.19 3.20 -8.26
CA ASP A 116 18.42 2.52 -8.68
C ASP A 116 18.21 1.00 -8.84
N ALA A 117 17.55 0.36 -7.86
CA ALA A 117 17.24 -1.07 -7.94
C ALA A 117 16.31 -1.42 -9.10
N LEU A 118 15.34 -0.55 -9.40
CA LEU A 118 14.46 -0.67 -10.55
C LEU A 118 15.20 -0.41 -11.87
N GLY A 119 16.26 0.39 -11.85
CA GLY A 119 17.03 0.80 -13.03
C GLY A 119 16.32 1.90 -13.82
N ILE A 120 15.56 2.76 -13.15
CA ILE A 120 14.82 3.88 -13.73
C ILE A 120 15.19 5.19 -13.05
N GLY A 121 15.05 6.33 -13.74
CA GLY A 121 15.32 7.63 -13.16
C GLY A 121 14.08 8.28 -12.51
N ARG A 122 14.30 9.48 -11.95
CA ARG A 122 13.25 10.26 -11.27
C ARG A 122 12.13 10.72 -12.22
N GLU A 123 12.36 10.71 -13.53
CA GLU A 123 11.34 10.96 -14.56
C GLU A 123 10.18 9.95 -14.54
N ALA A 124 10.36 8.79 -13.91
CA ALA A 124 9.29 7.81 -13.73
C ALA A 124 8.30 8.18 -12.62
N LEU A 125 8.65 9.15 -11.76
CA LEU A 125 7.81 9.62 -10.66
C LEU A 125 6.68 10.50 -11.21
N THR A 126 5.45 10.23 -10.78
CA THR A 126 4.29 11.06 -11.14
C THR A 126 4.01 12.13 -10.10
N PHE A 127 4.32 11.85 -8.84
CA PHE A 127 4.33 12.83 -7.75
C PHE A 127 5.30 12.39 -6.66
N VAL A 128 5.70 13.33 -5.80
CA VAL A 128 6.45 13.08 -4.56
C VAL A 128 5.85 13.89 -3.42
N GLY A 129 5.83 13.33 -2.22
CA GLY A 129 5.39 14.01 -1.02
C GLY A 129 4.61 13.09 -0.09
N ASP A 130 4.14 13.63 1.02
CA ASP A 130 3.36 12.88 2.00
C ASP A 130 2.15 13.71 2.48
N ILE A 131 1.30 13.09 3.29
CA ILE A 131 0.06 13.71 3.78
C ILE A 131 0.33 14.96 4.64
N GLU A 132 1.49 15.04 5.30
CA GLU A 132 1.88 16.14 6.18
C GLU A 132 2.51 17.29 5.39
N THR A 133 3.32 16.98 4.38
CA THR A 133 4.07 17.98 3.57
C THR A 133 3.34 18.39 2.28
N GLY A 134 2.32 17.64 1.87
CA GLY A 134 1.61 17.79 0.60
C GLY A 134 2.31 17.04 -0.54
N PHE A 135 1.58 16.80 -1.64
CA PHE A 135 2.10 16.13 -2.82
C PHE A 135 2.45 17.14 -3.92
N VAL A 136 3.66 17.01 -4.47
CA VAL A 136 4.15 17.79 -5.63
C VAL A 136 3.98 16.93 -6.88
N ASP A 137 3.19 17.40 -7.85
CA ASP A 137 3.05 16.74 -9.16
C ASP A 137 4.34 16.89 -9.96
N MET A 138 4.91 15.78 -10.40
CA MET A 138 6.17 15.75 -11.16
C MET A 138 5.95 15.82 -12.67
N ARG A 139 4.71 15.63 -13.15
CA ARG A 139 4.35 15.63 -14.58
C ARG A 139 4.34 17.02 -15.20
N ASP A 140 4.21 18.07 -14.37
CA ASP A 140 4.18 19.47 -14.81
C ASP A 140 5.60 20.05 -15.08
N SER A 141 6.65 19.35 -14.65
CA SER A 141 8.06 19.78 -14.78
C SER A 141 8.60 19.83 -16.22
N HIS A 142 7.79 19.43 -17.21
CA HIS A 142 8.18 19.34 -18.63
C HIS A 142 7.32 20.23 -19.56
N GLY A 143 6.91 21.42 -19.08
CA GLY A 143 6.12 22.37 -19.87
C GLY A 143 6.61 23.82 -19.81
N THR A 144 7.75 24.15 -20.42
CA THR A 144 7.99 25.47 -21.06
C THR A 144 8.83 25.27 -22.31
#